data_AF-A0A841IVJ4-F1
#
_entry.id   AF-A0A841IVJ4-F1
#
_cell.length_a   1.000
_cell.length_b   1.000
_cell.length_c   1.000
_cell.angle_alpha   90.00
_cell.angle_beta   90.00
_cell.angle_gamma   90.00
#
_symmetry.space_group_name_H-M   'P 1'
#
loop_
_entity.id
_entity.type
_entity.pdbx_description
1 polymer ?
#
loop_
_entity_poly.entity_id
_entity_poly.type
_entity_poly.pdbx_seq_one_letter_code
_entity_poly.pdbx_strand_id
1 'polypeptide(L)'
;MLIYAALLSGHWLGDHWAQSDHQAATKGQQDTAGRRSCAAHVATLTVCQGVMLALVAVAGDEVVGPLQAGLGLAVNAFSHYWADRRRTLEGLAWALGRHGYYTRAPGAMDQAWHMGWMLPAALIIAEPDPAAAAALAALCLLLLYLAEMASRAGWDKARTVRS
;
A
#
# COMPACT_ATOMS: atom_id res chain seq x y z
N MET A 1 18.33 5.63 -2.19
CA MET A 1 18.08 5.30 -0.76
C MET A 1 17.17 6.33 -0.09
N LEU A 2 17.30 7.62 -0.43
CA LEU A 2 16.46 8.70 0.09
C LEU A 2 15.00 8.61 -0.34
N ILE A 3 14.71 8.15 -1.56
CA ILE A 3 13.33 7.93 -2.04
C ILE A 3 12.55 6.98 -1.10
N TYR A 4 13.12 5.84 -0.71
CA TYR A 4 12.46 4.92 0.22
C TYR A 4 12.26 5.58 1.59
N ALA A 5 13.26 6.30 2.10
CA ALA A 5 13.15 7.02 3.37
C ALA A 5 12.07 8.10 3.33
N ALA A 6 11.89 8.80 2.20
CA ALA A 6 10.82 9.75 1.97
C ALA A 6 9.45 9.08 1.93
N LEU A 7 9.30 7.97 1.18
CA LEU A 7 8.06 7.20 1.16
C LEU A 7 7.70 6.69 2.56
N LEU A 8 8.69 6.19 3.31
CA LEU A 8 8.51 5.69 4.68
C LEU A 8 8.11 6.82 5.63
N SER A 9 8.80 7.97 5.58
CA SER A 9 8.47 9.12 6.41
C SER A 9 7.07 9.66 6.10
N GLY A 10 6.74 9.77 4.81
CA GLY A 10 5.41 10.20 4.36
C GLY A 10 4.32 9.20 4.72
N HIS A 11 4.63 7.90 4.72
CA HIS A 11 3.72 6.84 5.19
C HIS A 11 3.37 7.01 6.66
N TRP A 12 4.38 7.15 7.54
CA TRP A 12 4.15 7.32 8.98
C TRP A 12 3.38 8.61 9.30
N LEU A 13 3.69 9.71 8.61
CA LEU A 13 2.92 10.95 8.74
C LEU A 13 1.47 10.78 8.25
N GLY A 14 1.29 10.10 7.12
CA GLY A 14 -0.02 9.81 6.55
C GLY A 14 -0.90 8.97 7.47
N ASP A 15 -0.39 7.83 7.95
CA ASP A 15 -1.14 6.86 8.76
C ASP A 15 -1.39 7.32 10.21
N HIS A 16 -0.52 8.14 10.79
CA HIS A 16 -0.59 8.44 12.22
C HIS A 16 -0.90 9.90 12.57
N TRP A 17 -0.54 10.84 11.69
CA TRP A 17 -0.71 12.27 11.98
C TRP A 17 -1.77 12.93 11.10
N ALA A 18 -1.75 12.65 9.80
CA ALA A 18 -2.64 13.28 8.83
C ALA A 18 -3.97 12.52 8.69
N GLN A 19 -3.99 11.21 8.96
CA GLN A 19 -5.20 10.42 9.01
C GLN A 19 -6.10 10.88 10.17
N SER A 20 -7.38 11.06 9.87
CA SER A 20 -8.41 11.32 10.88
C SER A 20 -8.88 10.05 11.59
N ASP A 21 -9.36 10.19 12.83
CA ASP A 21 -9.97 9.09 13.59
C ASP A 21 -11.12 8.42 12.82
N HIS A 22 -11.96 9.21 12.14
CA HIS A 22 -13.04 8.69 11.32
C HIS A 22 -12.53 7.80 10.18
N GLN A 23 -11.43 8.19 9.53
CA GLN A 23 -10.80 7.36 8.50
C GLN A 23 -10.27 6.06 9.10
N ALA A 24 -9.57 6.13 10.24
CA ALA A 24 -8.99 4.96 10.91
C ALA A 24 -10.04 3.93 11.34
N ALA A 25 -11.18 4.40 11.86
CA ALA A 25 -12.28 3.55 12.28
C ALA A 25 -13.08 2.96 11.11
N THR A 26 -13.15 3.66 9.97
CA THR A 26 -14.11 3.34 8.90
C THR A 26 -13.48 2.67 7.68
N LYS A 27 -12.19 2.91 7.37
CA LYS A 27 -11.53 2.45 6.13
C LYS A 27 -11.58 0.94 5.86
N GLY A 28 -11.74 0.12 6.91
CA GLY A 28 -11.87 -1.34 6.80
C GLY A 28 -13.30 -1.87 6.57
N GLN A 29 -14.35 -1.04 6.65
CA GLN A 29 -15.74 -1.49 6.52
C GLN A 29 -16.07 -1.92 5.09
N GLN A 30 -16.88 -2.97 4.89
CA GLN A 30 -17.11 -3.59 3.57
C GLN A 30 -18.13 -2.87 2.67
N ASP A 31 -18.64 -1.72 3.10
CA ASP A 31 -19.66 -0.94 2.41
C ASP A 31 -19.07 0.23 1.61
N THR A 32 -19.95 1.10 1.08
CA THR A 32 -19.55 2.30 0.34
C THR A 32 -18.87 3.32 1.24
N ALA A 33 -19.26 3.43 2.51
CA ALA A 33 -18.65 4.36 3.46
C ALA A 33 -17.18 3.99 3.71
N GLY A 34 -16.89 2.70 3.95
CA GLY A 34 -15.53 2.21 4.11
C GLY A 34 -14.68 2.40 2.86
N ARG A 35 -15.24 2.18 1.65
CA ARG A 35 -14.52 2.44 0.39
C ARG A 35 -14.13 3.91 0.24
N ARG A 36 -15.06 4.83 0.51
CA ARG A 36 -14.80 6.28 0.45
C ARG A 36 -13.78 6.71 1.49
N SER A 37 -13.92 6.20 2.71
CA SER A 37 -13.01 6.46 3.82
C SER A 37 -11.58 6.00 3.52
N CYS A 38 -11.43 4.79 2.97
CA CYS A 38 -10.13 4.25 2.54
C CYS A 38 -9.54 5.06 1.37
N ALA A 39 -10.35 5.44 0.38
CA ALA A 39 -9.87 6.27 -0.73
C ALA A 39 -9.39 7.65 -0.26
N ALA A 40 -10.14 8.29 0.66
CA ALA A 40 -9.73 9.56 1.27
C ALA A 40 -8.44 9.42 2.08
N HIS A 41 -8.31 8.34 2.85
CA HIS A 41 -7.08 8.03 3.59
C HIS A 41 -5.87 7.90 2.66
N VAL A 42 -5.99 7.08 1.62
CA VAL A 42 -4.91 6.85 0.65
C VAL A 42 -4.56 8.11 -0.13
N ALA A 43 -5.53 8.98 -0.42
CA ALA A 43 -5.26 10.29 -1.00
C ALA A 43 -4.40 11.16 -0.06
N THR A 44 -4.75 11.24 1.23
CA THR A 44 -3.96 11.95 2.24
C THR A 44 -2.55 11.37 2.38
N LEU A 45 -2.42 10.04 2.45
CA LEU A 45 -1.14 9.33 2.49
C LEU A 45 -0.27 9.67 1.27
N THR A 46 -0.86 9.63 0.06
CA THR A 46 -0.16 9.91 -1.20
C THR A 46 0.34 11.35 -1.22
N VAL A 47 -0.43 12.31 -0.70
CA VAL A 47 0.00 13.71 -0.54
C VAL A 47 1.19 13.79 0.43
N CYS A 48 1.13 13.12 1.58
CA CYS A 48 2.23 13.12 2.55
C CYS A 48 3.52 12.56 1.94
N GLN A 49 3.42 11.45 1.20
CA GLN A 49 4.56 10.86 0.49
C GLN A 49 5.08 11.77 -0.63
N GLY A 50 4.20 12.40 -1.40
CA GLY A 50 4.55 13.37 -2.43
C GLY A 50 5.31 14.58 -1.88
N VAL A 51 4.90 15.11 -0.72
CA VAL A 51 5.60 16.21 -0.03
C VAL A 51 7.01 15.76 0.39
N MET A 52 7.16 14.57 0.98
CA MET A 52 8.48 14.07 1.38
C MET A 52 9.39 13.80 0.17
N LEU A 53 8.85 13.30 -0.94
CA LEU A 53 9.59 13.14 -2.19
C LEU A 53 10.02 14.50 -2.76
N ALA A 54 9.15 15.51 -2.73
CA ALA A 54 9.49 16.85 -3.18
C ALA A 54 10.62 17.46 -2.33
N LEU A 55 10.64 17.22 -1.01
CA LEU A 55 11.75 17.63 -0.14
C LEU A 55 13.07 16.95 -0.55
N VAL A 56 13.05 15.66 -0.87
CA VAL A 56 14.25 14.95 -1.38
C VAL A 56 14.70 15.54 -2.71
N ALA A 57 13.78 15.78 -3.64
CA ALA A 57 14.10 16.35 -4.96
C ALA A 57 14.65 17.79 -4.89
N VAL A 58 14.23 18.58 -3.88
CA VAL A 58 14.75 19.94 -3.66
C VAL A 58 16.09 19.93 -2.91
N ALA A 59 16.29 18.97 -2.00
CA ALA A 59 17.48 18.92 -1.14
C ALA A 59 18.68 18.17 -1.77
N GLY A 60 18.46 17.36 -2.79
CA GLY A 60 19.50 16.53 -3.41
C GLY A 60 19.59 16.70 -4.92
N ASP A 61 20.60 16.05 -5.50
CA ASP A 61 20.83 16.00 -6.95
C ASP A 61 20.04 14.86 -7.64
N GLU A 62 19.19 14.13 -6.91
CA GLU A 62 18.37 13.06 -7.49
C GLU A 62 17.25 13.65 -8.36
N VAL A 63 17.38 13.50 -9.68
CA VAL A 63 16.33 13.89 -10.62
C VAL A 63 15.18 12.88 -10.53
N VAL A 64 14.08 13.31 -9.92
CA VAL A 64 12.84 12.53 -9.87
C VAL A 64 11.99 12.85 -11.10
N GLY A 65 11.91 11.90 -12.03
CA GLY A 65 11.04 12.02 -13.20
C GLY A 65 9.56 12.05 -12.78
N PRO A 66 8.73 12.98 -13.30
CA PRO A 66 7.33 13.10 -12.88
C PRO A 66 6.50 11.87 -13.23
N LEU A 67 6.82 11.19 -14.34
CA LEU A 67 6.17 9.94 -14.73
C LEU A 67 6.48 8.83 -13.72
N GLN A 68 7.74 8.64 -13.40
CA GLN A 68 8.20 7.63 -12.43
C GLN A 68 7.65 7.89 -11.03
N ALA A 69 7.65 9.15 -10.59
CA ALA A 69 7.00 9.58 -9.35
C ALA A 69 5.53 9.18 -9.34
N GLY A 70 4.79 9.50 -10.41
CA GLY A 70 3.38 9.15 -10.56
C GLY A 70 3.14 7.64 -10.53
N LEU A 71 3.94 6.86 -11.27
CA LEU A 71 3.82 5.40 -11.31
C LEU A 71 4.10 4.75 -9.95
N GLY A 72 5.19 5.14 -9.28
CA GLY A 72 5.55 4.57 -7.98
C GLY A 72 4.55 4.94 -6.88
N LEU A 73 4.10 6.19 -6.83
CA LEU A 73 3.05 6.64 -5.91
C LEU A 73 1.73 5.91 -6.18
N ALA A 74 1.35 5.72 -7.45
CA ALA A 74 0.14 4.98 -7.79
C ALA A 74 0.22 3.51 -7.35
N VAL A 75 1.35 2.83 -7.60
CA VAL A 75 1.56 1.45 -7.13
C VAL A 75 1.45 1.36 -5.62
N ASN A 76 2.08 2.28 -4.88
CA ASN A 76 1.98 2.30 -3.42
C ASN A 76 0.54 2.55 -2.97
N ALA A 77 -0.14 3.53 -3.55
CA ALA A 77 -1.53 3.88 -3.23
C ALA A 77 -2.49 2.71 -3.46
N PHE A 78 -2.38 1.98 -4.58
CA PHE A 78 -3.24 0.82 -4.85
C PHE A 78 -2.98 -0.33 -3.88
N SER A 79 -1.71 -0.63 -3.59
CA SER A 79 -1.36 -1.66 -2.62
C SER A 79 -1.82 -1.30 -1.20
N HIS A 80 -1.69 -0.02 -0.83
CA HIS A 80 -2.11 0.51 0.46
C HIS A 80 -3.62 0.44 0.60
N TYR A 81 -4.36 0.93 -0.40
CA TYR A 81 -5.82 0.82 -0.44
C TYR A 81 -6.22 -0.65 -0.30
N TRP A 82 -5.58 -1.55 -1.05
CA TRP A 82 -5.87 -2.98 -0.99
C TRP A 82 -5.73 -3.50 0.44
N ALA A 83 -4.61 -3.28 1.14
CA ALA A 83 -4.43 -3.77 2.51
C ALA A 83 -5.39 -3.14 3.52
N ASP A 84 -5.63 -1.84 3.43
CA ASP A 84 -6.48 -1.08 4.37
C ASP A 84 -7.95 -1.49 4.35
N ARG A 85 -8.39 -2.23 3.32
CA ARG A 85 -9.70 -2.89 3.32
C ARG A 85 -9.81 -4.00 4.35
N ARG A 86 -8.72 -4.41 5.01
CA ARG A 86 -8.54 -5.42 6.08
C ARG A 86 -8.93 -6.84 5.68
N ARG A 87 -10.11 -7.02 5.08
CA ARG A 87 -10.61 -8.29 4.54
C ARG A 87 -9.61 -8.90 3.57
N THR A 88 -9.05 -8.11 2.68
CA THR A 88 -8.02 -8.51 1.71
C THR A 88 -6.81 -9.16 2.40
N LEU A 89 -6.23 -8.46 3.37
CA LEU A 89 -5.06 -8.94 4.10
C LEU A 89 -5.39 -10.18 4.96
N GLU A 90 -6.56 -10.22 5.60
CA GLU A 90 -7.04 -11.39 6.33
C GLU A 90 -7.22 -12.62 5.42
N GLY A 91 -7.80 -12.42 4.23
CA GLY A 91 -7.97 -13.48 3.23
C GLY A 91 -6.64 -14.02 2.77
N LEU A 92 -5.67 -13.15 2.51
CA LEU A 92 -4.31 -13.57 2.16
C LEU A 92 -3.66 -14.34 3.31
N ALA A 93 -3.87 -13.90 4.55
CA ALA A 93 -3.40 -14.62 5.73
C ALA A 93 -3.94 -16.05 5.80
N TRP A 94 -5.23 -16.24 5.47
CA TRP A 94 -5.84 -17.56 5.36
C TRP A 94 -5.17 -18.42 4.29
N ALA A 95 -5.02 -17.88 3.08
CA ALA A 95 -4.41 -18.59 1.96
C ALA A 95 -2.98 -19.05 2.26
N LEU A 96 -2.22 -18.22 2.99
CA LEU A 96 -0.84 -18.50 3.36
C LEU A 96 -0.70 -19.33 4.66
N GLY A 97 -1.80 -19.75 5.29
CA GLY A 97 -1.74 -20.48 6.56
C GLY A 97 -1.22 -19.64 7.74
N ARG A 98 -1.32 -18.31 7.64
CA ARG A 98 -0.87 -17.32 8.64
C ARG A 98 -2.00 -16.64 9.40
N HIS A 99 -3.26 -17.07 9.21
CA HIS A 99 -4.43 -16.44 9.85
C HIS A 99 -4.29 -16.34 11.39
N GLY A 100 -3.77 -17.39 12.05
CA GLY A 100 -3.55 -17.34 13.49
C GLY A 100 -2.57 -16.23 13.95
N TYR A 101 -1.57 -15.89 13.13
CA TYR A 101 -0.70 -14.74 13.41
C TYR A 101 -1.43 -13.42 13.16
N TYR A 102 -2.16 -13.32 12.04
CA TYR A 102 -2.97 -12.14 11.72
C TYR A 102 -3.97 -11.80 12.83
N THR A 103 -4.65 -12.79 13.42
CA THR A 103 -5.58 -12.54 14.54
C THR A 103 -4.89 -11.98 15.78
N ARG A 104 -3.65 -12.41 16.06
CA ARG A 104 -2.90 -11.93 17.24
C ARG A 104 -2.23 -10.58 17.01
N ALA A 105 -1.81 -10.28 15.79
CA ALA A 105 -1.01 -9.10 15.47
C ALA A 105 -1.41 -8.49 14.10
N PRO A 106 -2.68 -8.08 13.92
CA PRO A 106 -3.14 -7.60 12.61
C PRO A 106 -2.37 -6.35 12.16
N GLY A 107 -2.11 -5.42 13.08
CA GLY A 107 -1.34 -4.20 12.78
C GLY A 107 0.12 -4.45 12.39
N ALA A 108 0.76 -5.50 12.93
CA ALA A 108 2.13 -5.82 12.54
C ALA A 108 2.19 -6.37 11.10
N MET A 109 1.21 -7.18 10.72
CA MET A 109 1.14 -7.73 9.36
C MET A 109 0.73 -6.67 8.33
N ASP A 110 -0.14 -5.76 8.74
CA ASP A 110 -0.53 -4.56 8.00
C ASP A 110 0.70 -3.69 7.69
N GLN A 111 1.45 -3.27 8.72
CA GLN A 111 2.66 -2.46 8.51
C GLN A 111 3.74 -3.19 7.70
N ALA A 112 3.91 -4.51 7.88
CA ALA A 112 4.82 -5.30 7.06
C ALA A 112 4.44 -5.29 5.58
N TRP A 113 3.15 -5.34 5.25
CA TRP A 113 2.67 -5.20 3.88
C TRP A 113 3.03 -3.83 3.31
N HIS A 114 2.70 -2.74 4.00
CA HIS A 114 2.99 -1.38 3.54
C HIS A 114 4.49 -1.15 3.32
N MET A 115 5.33 -1.54 4.29
CA MET A 115 6.80 -1.44 4.16
C MET A 115 7.35 -2.28 3.00
N GLY A 116 6.78 -3.46 2.76
CA GLY A 116 7.15 -4.33 1.65
C GLY A 116 6.83 -3.73 0.28
N TRP A 117 5.73 -2.97 0.15
CA TRP A 117 5.33 -2.32 -1.10
C TRP A 117 5.96 -0.95 -1.35
N MET A 118 6.44 -0.28 -0.31
CA MET A 118 7.23 0.94 -0.48
C MET A 118 8.57 0.69 -1.19
N LEU A 119 9.15 -0.51 -1.09
CA LEU A 119 10.39 -0.85 -1.78
C LEU A 119 10.23 -0.85 -3.31
N PRO A 120 9.33 -1.66 -3.92
CA PRO A 120 9.14 -1.61 -5.36
C PRO A 120 8.62 -0.24 -5.84
N ALA A 121 7.81 0.48 -5.05
CA ALA A 121 7.45 1.85 -5.36
C ALA A 121 8.68 2.76 -5.45
N ALA A 122 9.59 2.69 -4.49
CA ALA A 122 10.85 3.46 -4.52
C ALA A 122 11.73 3.09 -5.72
N LEU A 123 11.77 1.79 -6.11
CA LEU A 123 12.51 1.34 -7.29
C LEU A 123 11.91 1.92 -8.59
N ILE A 124 10.59 1.96 -8.73
CA ILE A 124 9.91 2.58 -9.87
C ILE A 124 10.26 4.07 -9.97
N ILE A 125 10.26 4.80 -8.84
CA ILE A 125 10.57 6.23 -8.79
C ILE A 125 12.02 6.50 -9.15
N ALA A 126 12.93 5.64 -8.71
CA ALA A 126 14.37 5.77 -8.92
C ALA A 126 14.84 5.33 -10.32
N GLU A 127 13.97 4.68 -11.11
CA GLU A 127 14.33 4.09 -12.40
C GLU A 127 14.48 5.18 -13.49
N PRO A 128 15.69 5.40 -14.04
CA PRO A 128 15.90 6.42 -15.06
C PRO A 128 15.18 6.13 -16.38
N ASP A 129 15.01 4.86 -16.77
CA ASP A 129 14.32 4.50 -18.01
C ASP A 129 12.79 4.41 -17.81
N PRO A 130 11.99 5.28 -18.45
CA PRO A 130 10.53 5.24 -18.38
C PRO A 130 9.93 3.88 -18.75
N ALA A 131 10.53 3.14 -19.70
CA ALA A 131 10.02 1.84 -20.13
C ALA A 131 10.25 0.78 -19.04
N ALA A 132 11.44 0.75 -18.43
CA ALA A 132 11.72 -0.10 -17.29
C ALA A 132 10.84 0.24 -16.08
N ALA A 133 10.63 1.52 -15.78
CA ALA A 133 9.74 1.97 -14.70
C ALA A 133 8.29 1.49 -14.92
N ALA A 134 7.79 1.60 -16.16
CA ALA A 134 6.46 1.10 -16.52
C ALA A 134 6.37 -0.43 -16.43
N ALA A 135 7.41 -1.16 -16.83
CA ALA A 135 7.47 -2.62 -16.70
C ALA A 135 7.46 -3.07 -15.22
N LEU A 136 8.21 -2.39 -14.35
CA LEU A 136 8.19 -2.62 -12.91
C LEU A 136 6.79 -2.33 -12.31
N ALA A 137 6.15 -1.24 -12.73
CA ALA A 137 4.78 -0.92 -12.31
C ALA A 137 3.78 -1.99 -12.77
N ALA A 138 3.88 -2.48 -14.00
CA ALA A 138 3.03 -3.56 -14.52
C ALA A 138 3.24 -4.87 -13.73
N LEU A 139 4.48 -5.23 -13.42
CA LEU A 139 4.80 -6.39 -12.58
C LEU A 139 4.18 -6.26 -11.18
N CYS A 140 4.26 -5.06 -10.58
CA CYS A 140 3.63 -4.75 -9.31
C CYS A 140 2.11 -4.95 -9.37
N LEU A 141 1.44 -4.47 -10.41
CA LEU A 141 0.00 -4.67 -10.58
C LEU A 141 -0.36 -6.15 -10.74
N LEU A 142 0.46 -6.93 -11.45
CA LEU A 142 0.28 -8.38 -11.56
C LEU A 142 0.42 -9.06 -10.19
N LEU A 143 1.44 -8.70 -9.39
CA LEU A 143 1.62 -9.25 -8.04
C LEU A 143 0.46 -8.90 -7.12
N LEU A 144 -0.05 -7.66 -7.19
CA LEU A 144 -1.21 -7.24 -6.42
C LEU A 144 -2.47 -8.00 -6.82
N TYR A 145 -2.65 -8.24 -8.13
CA TYR A 145 -3.74 -9.06 -8.66
C TYR A 145 -3.67 -10.51 -8.15
N LEU A 146 -2.47 -11.12 -8.17
CA LEU A 146 -2.27 -12.46 -7.63
C LEU A 146 -2.53 -12.52 -6.11
N ALA A 147 -2.12 -11.49 -5.37
CA ALA A 147 -2.43 -11.39 -3.94
C ALA A 147 -3.94 -11.27 -3.69
N GLU A 148 -4.67 -10.53 -4.52
CA GLU A 148 -6.13 -10.45 -4.47
C GLU A 148 -6.80 -11.81 -4.77
N MET A 149 -6.32 -12.54 -5.78
CA MET A 149 -6.81 -13.89 -6.08
C MET A 149 -6.58 -14.85 -4.91
N ALA A 150 -5.37 -14.85 -4.35
CA ALA A 150 -5.03 -15.66 -3.18
C ALA A 150 -5.90 -15.29 -1.97
N SER A 151 -6.11 -13.99 -1.73
CA SER A 151 -6.98 -13.49 -0.68
C SER A 151 -8.42 -14.00 -0.80
N ARG A 152 -8.99 -13.97 -2.01
CA ARG A 152 -10.33 -14.50 -2.29
C ARG A 152 -10.41 -16.01 -1.99
N ALA A 153 -9.45 -16.78 -2.49
CA ALA A 153 -9.38 -18.22 -2.22
C ALA A 153 -9.26 -18.53 -0.72
N GLY A 154 -8.51 -17.72 0.03
CA GLY A 154 -8.42 -17.83 1.49
C GLY A 154 -9.76 -17.62 2.19
N TRP A 155 -10.56 -16.65 1.75
CA TRP A 155 -11.91 -16.44 2.27
C TRP A 155 -12.89 -17.56 1.96
N ASP A 156 -12.82 -18.11 0.74
CA ASP A 156 -13.68 -19.23 0.36
C ASP A 156 -13.40 -20.45 1.24
N LYS A 157 -12.12 -20.73 1.52
CA LYS A 157 -11.72 -21.76 2.49
C LYS A 157 -12.23 -21.43 3.90
N ALA A 158 -12.08 -20.20 4.37
CA ALA A 158 -12.52 -19.80 5.72
C ALA A 158 -14.03 -20.00 5.94
N ARG A 159 -14.86 -19.82 4.91
CA ARG A 159 -16.31 -20.06 4.97
C ARG A 159 -16.64 -21.53 5.17
N THR A 160 -15.93 -22.43 4.51
CA THR A 160 -16.15 -23.89 4.63
C THR A 160 -15.78 -24.46 6.00
N VAL A 161 -14.87 -23.81 6.73
CA VAL A 161 -14.46 -24.24 8.08
C VAL A 161 -15.42 -23.76 9.17
N ARG A 162 -16.24 -22.74 8.87
CA ARG A 162 -17.19 -22.12 9.84
C ARG A 162 -18.64 -22.60 9.67
N SER A 163 -18.94 -23.41 8.66
CA SER A 163 -20.25 -24.04 8.41
C SER A 163 -20.32 -25.42 9.04
#